data_AF-A0A147JYY1-F1
#
_entry.id   AF-A0A147JYY1-F1
#
_cell.length_a   1.000
_cell.length_b   1.000
_cell.length_c   1.000
_cell.angle_alpha   90.00
_cell.angle_beta   90.00
_cell.angle_gamma   90.00
#
_symmetry.space_group_name_H-M   'P 1'
#
loop_
_entity.id
_entity.type
_entity.pdbx_description
1 polymer ?
#
loop_
_entity_poly.entity_id
_entity_poly.type
_entity_poly.pdbx_seq_one_letter_code
_entity_poly.pdbx_strand_id
1 'polypeptide(L)'
;MPFLEEVGGTAPVLAVFMIFVLLCSWAAILGFQSSGQQMVFATQQLAAADFTRAVALAVEGELNETLRTSLIASMYEAGRGTENQERVEQRVRSKINERINIGWEYSNFREIFVPFVDENSLTIEWSPDGRICALSYLDAKFEHITGPTANGLKIHACPPQRFLRLKHVAELLANQVKFTENIENFEIQANENFMCEGLAVKISDNGGELLITVLDVFGAKGALVYAE
;
A
#
# COMPACT_ATOMS: atom_id res chain seq x y z
N MET A 1 96.49 -29.38 5.09
CA MET A 1 95.51 -29.14 6.17
C MET A 1 96.12 -28.13 7.11
N PRO A 2 95.42 -27.06 7.53
CA PRO A 2 93.97 -26.96 7.70
C PRO A 2 93.26 -26.07 6.67
N PHE A 3 91.96 -26.31 6.54
CA PHE A 3 90.99 -25.52 5.79
C PHE A 3 90.77 -24.18 6.50
N LEU A 4 90.85 -23.09 5.75
CA LEU A 4 90.24 -21.81 6.13
C LEU A 4 88.76 -21.90 5.74
N GLU A 5 87.86 -22.11 6.70
CA GLU A 5 86.42 -21.95 6.49
C GLU A 5 86.09 -20.47 6.37
N GLU A 6 85.56 -20.06 5.21
CA GLU A 6 84.88 -18.78 5.03
C GLU A 6 83.58 -18.74 5.84
N VAL A 7 83.60 -18.11 7.01
CA VAL A 7 82.38 -17.68 7.71
C VAL A 7 81.96 -16.32 7.15
N GLY A 8 81.47 -16.31 5.91
CA GLY A 8 81.16 -15.07 5.16
C GLY A 8 79.79 -15.04 4.46
N GLY A 9 78.90 -16.00 4.74
CA GLY A 9 77.72 -16.25 3.89
C GLY A 9 76.33 -16.11 4.54
N THR A 10 76.20 -15.74 5.81
CA THR A 10 74.91 -15.84 6.53
C THR A 10 74.21 -14.51 6.78
N ALA A 11 74.95 -13.43 7.06
CA ALA A 11 74.37 -12.10 7.34
C ALA A 11 73.57 -11.47 6.17
N PRO A 12 74.06 -11.46 4.90
CA PRO A 12 73.29 -10.91 3.79
C PRO A 12 72.06 -11.76 3.45
N VAL A 13 72.14 -13.08 3.60
CA VAL A 13 71.00 -13.99 3.39
C VAL A 13 69.93 -13.78 4.46
N LEU A 14 70.34 -13.60 5.72
CA LEU A 14 69.44 -13.28 6.83
C LEU A 14 68.76 -11.91 6.62
N ALA A 15 69.49 -10.91 6.12
CA ALA A 15 68.95 -9.59 5.83
C ALA A 15 67.89 -9.63 4.72
N VAL A 16 68.16 -10.36 3.63
CA VAL A 16 67.18 -10.56 2.54
C VAL A 16 65.95 -11.31 3.05
N PHE A 17 66.13 -12.35 3.88
CA PHE A 17 65.02 -13.08 4.48
C PHE A 17 64.17 -12.19 5.41
N MET A 18 64.80 -11.37 6.26
CA MET A 18 64.10 -10.41 7.13
C MET A 18 63.30 -9.38 6.32
N ILE A 19 63.89 -8.82 5.25
CA ILE A 19 63.19 -7.89 4.36
C ILE A 19 62.00 -8.59 3.69
N PHE A 20 62.19 -9.82 3.21
CA PHE A 20 61.12 -10.60 2.60
C PHE A 20 59.96 -10.86 3.58
N VAL A 21 60.25 -11.26 4.82
CA VAL A 21 59.23 -11.46 5.85
C VAL A 21 58.48 -10.15 6.15
N LEU A 22 59.19 -9.03 6.29
CA LEU A 22 58.56 -7.72 6.52
C LEU A 22 57.65 -7.31 5.37
N LEU A 23 58.08 -7.51 4.12
CA LEU A 23 57.26 -7.23 2.93
C LEU A 23 56.03 -8.14 2.85
N CYS A 24 56.18 -9.43 3.16
CA CYS A 24 55.05 -10.37 3.22
C CYS A 24 54.06 -10.01 4.32
N SER A 25 54.53 -9.65 5.52
CA SER A 25 53.66 -9.20 6.62
C SER A 25 52.93 -7.90 6.27
N TRP A 26 53.61 -6.94 5.65
CA TRP A 26 53.01 -5.71 5.16
C TRP A 26 51.92 -5.97 4.10
N ALA A 27 52.23 -6.81 3.11
CA ALA A 27 51.27 -7.20 2.07
C ALA A 27 50.05 -7.93 2.65
N ALA A 28 50.26 -8.80 3.65
CA ALA A 28 49.18 -9.48 4.34
C ALA A 28 48.27 -8.50 5.10
N ILE A 29 48.84 -7.54 5.83
CA ILE A 29 48.08 -6.51 6.55
C ILE A 29 47.23 -5.68 5.58
N LEU A 30 47.83 -5.21 4.48
CA LEU A 30 47.11 -4.47 3.45
C LEU A 30 45.98 -5.30 2.82
N GLY A 31 46.24 -6.58 2.53
CA GLY A 31 45.24 -7.51 2.02
C GLY A 31 44.06 -7.66 2.99
N PHE A 32 44.32 -7.90 4.27
CA PHE A 32 43.28 -8.02 5.29
C PHE A 32 42.48 -6.72 5.47
N GLN A 33 43.14 -5.57 5.47
CA GLN A 33 42.46 -4.26 5.56
C GLN A 33 41.56 -4.03 4.35
N SER A 34 42.04 -4.30 3.13
CA SER A 34 41.23 -4.15 1.92
C SER A 34 40.04 -5.12 1.89
N SER A 35 40.24 -6.37 2.33
CA SER A 35 39.19 -7.39 2.37
C SER A 35 38.13 -7.04 3.42
N GLY A 36 38.54 -6.53 4.59
CA GLY A 36 37.62 -6.08 5.62
C GLY A 36 36.79 -4.88 5.17
N GLN A 37 37.42 -3.90 4.50
CA GLN A 37 36.72 -2.73 3.94
C GLN A 37 35.71 -3.14 2.87
N GLN A 38 36.07 -4.06 1.97
CA GLN A 38 35.15 -4.59 0.96
C GLN A 38 33.94 -5.30 1.59
N MET A 39 34.17 -6.09 2.64
CA MET A 39 33.09 -6.78 3.36
C MET A 39 32.14 -5.78 4.02
N VAL A 40 32.66 -4.77 4.73
CA VAL A 40 31.84 -3.73 5.36
C VAL A 40 31.03 -2.95 4.32
N PHE A 41 31.66 -2.57 3.21
CA PHE A 41 30.97 -1.88 2.12
C PHE A 41 29.84 -2.74 1.53
N ALA A 42 30.09 -4.04 1.31
CA ALA A 42 29.07 -4.97 0.82
C ALA A 42 27.90 -5.10 1.81
N THR A 43 28.16 -5.21 3.11
CA THR A 43 27.11 -5.25 4.14
C THR A 43 26.31 -3.96 4.18
N GLN A 44 26.96 -2.80 4.06
CA GLN A 44 26.28 -1.50 4.03
C GLN A 44 25.39 -1.34 2.79
N GLN A 45 25.87 -1.79 1.62
CA GLN A 45 25.07 -1.78 0.38
C GLN A 45 23.84 -2.69 0.49
N LEU A 46 23.99 -3.88 1.07
CA LEU A 46 22.87 -4.79 1.30
C LEU A 46 21.83 -4.18 2.24
N ALA A 47 22.28 -3.63 3.37
CA ALA A 47 21.39 -2.99 4.34
C ALA A 47 20.65 -1.79 3.74
N ALA A 48 21.34 -0.98 2.92
CA ALA A 48 20.73 0.13 2.20
C ALA A 48 19.68 -0.35 1.18
N ALA A 49 19.95 -1.45 0.45
CA ALA A 49 18.99 -2.03 -0.48
C ALA A 49 17.74 -2.56 0.22
N ASP A 50 17.90 -3.27 1.35
CA ASP A 50 16.77 -3.77 2.13
C ASP A 50 15.95 -2.62 2.75
N PHE A 51 16.62 -1.58 3.25
CA PHE A 51 15.96 -0.38 3.74
C PHE A 51 15.19 0.35 2.63
N THR A 52 15.78 0.47 1.43
CA THR A 52 15.14 1.05 0.24
C THR A 52 13.85 0.31 -0.11
N ARG A 53 13.90 -1.03 -0.13
CA ARG A 53 12.73 -1.87 -0.37
C ARG A 53 11.68 -1.73 0.72
N ALA A 54 12.10 -1.70 1.99
CA ALA A 54 11.18 -1.55 3.13
C ALA A 54 10.43 -0.21 3.08
N VAL A 55 11.11 0.89 2.71
CA VAL A 55 10.47 2.19 2.54
C VAL A 55 9.50 2.18 1.36
N ALA A 56 9.88 1.60 0.21
CA ALA A 56 8.96 1.46 -0.91
C ALA A 56 7.69 0.70 -0.53
N LEU A 57 7.81 -0.41 0.21
CA LEU A 57 6.68 -1.18 0.72
C LEU A 57 5.85 -0.42 1.76
N ALA A 58 6.48 0.39 2.61
CA ALA A 58 5.77 1.23 3.57
C ALA A 58 4.92 2.29 2.86
N VAL A 59 5.49 2.95 1.85
CA VAL A 59 4.78 3.89 0.98
C VAL A 59 3.65 3.20 0.22
N GLU A 60 3.88 2.00 -0.31
CA GLU A 60 2.84 1.18 -0.94
C GLU A 60 1.68 0.91 0.01
N GLY A 61 1.98 0.45 1.23
CA GLY A 61 0.99 0.16 2.26
C GLY A 61 0.17 1.39 2.66
N GLU A 62 0.82 2.53 2.81
CA GLU A 62 0.16 3.79 3.12
C GLU A 62 -0.76 4.27 1.99
N LEU A 63 -0.32 4.18 0.74
CA LEU A 63 -1.16 4.54 -0.41
C LEU A 63 -2.34 3.57 -0.59
N ASN A 64 -2.14 2.27 -0.35
CA ASN A 64 -3.21 1.28 -0.32
C ASN A 64 -4.29 1.61 0.72
N GLU A 65 -3.85 1.97 1.93
CA GLU A 65 -4.75 2.33 3.02
C GLU A 65 -5.46 3.66 2.76
N THR A 66 -4.75 4.64 2.18
CA THR A 66 -5.32 5.90 1.71
C THR A 66 -6.37 5.66 0.63
N LEU A 67 -6.10 4.76 -0.33
CA LEU A 67 -7.02 4.42 -1.42
C LEU A 67 -8.28 3.77 -0.86
N ARG A 68 -8.12 2.78 0.03
CA ARG A 68 -9.22 2.11 0.71
C ARG A 68 -10.11 3.09 1.47
N THR A 69 -9.51 3.98 2.27
CA THR A 69 -10.24 4.99 3.05
C THR A 69 -10.91 6.02 2.15
N SER A 70 -10.24 6.42 1.06
CA SER A 70 -10.79 7.36 0.08
C SER A 70 -12.00 6.79 -0.65
N LEU A 71 -11.95 5.52 -1.06
CA LEU A 71 -13.09 4.82 -1.65
C LEU A 71 -14.27 4.77 -0.67
N ILE A 72 -14.04 4.32 0.56
CA ILE A 72 -15.08 4.24 1.61
C ILE A 72 -15.72 5.61 1.85
N ALA A 73 -14.92 6.64 2.06
CA ALA A 73 -15.42 7.99 2.33
C ALA A 73 -16.18 8.57 1.13
N SER A 74 -15.68 8.36 -0.09
CA SER A 74 -16.30 8.89 -1.30
C SER A 74 -17.63 8.20 -1.60
N MET A 75 -17.72 6.88 -1.37
CA MET A 75 -18.97 6.12 -1.47
C MET A 75 -19.99 6.58 -0.42
N TYR A 76 -19.55 6.87 0.81
CA TYR A 76 -20.41 7.41 1.86
C TYR A 76 -20.99 8.79 1.50
N GLU A 77 -20.16 9.70 0.98
CA GLU A 77 -20.60 11.04 0.56
C GLU A 77 -21.60 10.98 -0.60
N ALA A 78 -21.31 10.18 -1.63
CA ALA A 78 -22.22 10.01 -2.77
C ALA A 78 -23.58 9.46 -2.36
N GLY A 79 -23.58 8.61 -1.33
CA GLY A 79 -24.76 8.04 -0.74
C GLY A 79 -25.70 9.01 -0.06
N ARG A 80 -25.16 10.09 0.51
CA ARG A 80 -25.93 11.16 1.13
C ARG A 80 -26.39 12.23 0.13
N GLY A 81 -25.65 12.39 -0.97
CA GLY A 81 -25.79 13.52 -1.89
C GLY A 81 -26.38 13.20 -3.26
N THR A 82 -26.83 11.97 -3.52
CA THR A 82 -27.26 11.52 -4.87
C THR A 82 -26.23 11.84 -5.96
N GLU A 83 -24.95 11.61 -5.69
CA GLU A 83 -23.88 11.91 -6.64
C GLU A 83 -23.69 10.78 -7.67
N ASN A 84 -23.11 11.13 -8.82
CA ASN A 84 -22.79 10.19 -9.90
C ASN A 84 -21.40 9.53 -9.70
N GLN A 85 -21.15 8.46 -10.45
CA GLN A 85 -19.89 7.69 -10.38
C GLN A 85 -18.67 8.56 -10.69
N GLU A 86 -18.77 9.45 -11.68
CA GLU A 86 -17.68 10.35 -12.08
C GLU A 86 -17.18 11.22 -10.92
N ARG A 87 -18.09 11.78 -10.11
CA ARG A 87 -17.71 12.54 -8.91
C ARG A 87 -17.02 11.71 -7.86
N VAL A 88 -17.44 10.45 -7.68
CA VAL A 88 -16.76 9.52 -6.75
C VAL A 88 -15.34 9.28 -7.19
N GLU A 89 -15.13 9.00 -8.47
CA GLU A 89 -13.79 8.75 -9.02
C GLU A 89 -12.88 9.97 -8.92
N GLN A 90 -13.39 11.16 -9.26
CA GLN A 90 -12.65 12.41 -9.12
C GLN A 90 -12.22 12.65 -7.66
N ARG A 91 -13.11 12.40 -6.69
CA ARG A 91 -12.81 12.55 -5.26
C ARG A 91 -11.75 11.55 -4.80
N VAL A 92 -11.83 10.30 -5.26
CA VAL A 92 -10.83 9.26 -4.96
C VAL A 92 -9.45 9.64 -5.50
N ARG A 93 -9.37 10.05 -6.77
CA ARG A 93 -8.11 10.53 -7.38
C ARG A 93 -7.55 11.75 -6.64
N SER A 94 -8.41 12.71 -6.28
CA SER A 94 -8.02 13.91 -5.54
C SER A 94 -7.39 13.58 -4.18
N LYS A 95 -8.00 12.68 -3.40
CA LYS A 95 -7.48 12.30 -2.08
C LYS A 95 -6.14 11.57 -2.16
N ILE A 96 -5.96 10.71 -3.16
CA ILE A 96 -4.66 10.05 -3.40
C ILE A 96 -3.60 11.05 -3.82
N ASN A 97 -3.91 11.95 -4.75
CA ASN A 97 -2.99 12.98 -5.18
C ASN A 97 -2.63 13.96 -4.07
N GLU A 98 -3.57 14.27 -3.17
CA GLU A 98 -3.29 15.05 -1.97
C GLU A 98 -2.24 14.35 -1.09
N ARG A 99 -2.40 13.03 -0.85
CA ARG A 99 -1.40 12.27 -0.10
C ARG A 99 -0.05 12.21 -0.81
N ILE A 100 -0.03 12.00 -2.11
CA ILE A 100 1.21 12.01 -2.91
C ILE A 100 1.88 13.39 -2.85
N ASN A 101 1.10 14.46 -2.90
CA ASN A 101 1.60 15.84 -2.86
C ASN A 101 2.22 16.21 -1.50
N ILE A 102 1.73 15.63 -0.40
CA ILE A 102 2.39 15.74 0.92
C ILE A 102 3.79 15.11 0.87
N GLY A 103 3.98 14.06 0.07
CA GLY A 103 5.27 13.39 -0.12
C GLY A 103 5.72 12.60 1.10
N TRP A 104 6.99 12.17 1.07
CA TRP A 104 7.63 11.42 2.14
C TRP A 104 9.03 11.93 2.36
N GLU A 105 9.36 12.19 3.63
CA GLU A 105 10.69 12.64 4.01
C GLU A 105 11.42 11.52 4.75
N TYR A 106 12.44 10.96 4.10
CA TYR A 106 13.38 10.01 4.70
C TYR A 106 14.81 10.49 4.47
N SER A 107 15.55 10.74 5.55
CA SER A 107 16.88 11.36 5.51
C SER A 107 17.94 10.58 4.71
N ASN A 108 17.76 9.27 4.52
CA ASN A 108 18.70 8.41 3.81
C ASN A 108 18.39 8.28 2.31
N PHE A 109 17.45 9.07 1.78
CA PHE A 109 17.08 9.04 0.36
C PHE A 109 17.51 10.31 -0.33
N ARG A 110 18.07 10.15 -1.53
CA ARG A 110 18.31 11.24 -2.46
C ARG A 110 17.00 11.67 -3.11
N GLU A 111 16.15 10.70 -3.44
CA GLU A 111 14.89 10.93 -4.15
C GLU A 111 13.85 9.88 -3.72
N ILE A 112 12.66 10.37 -3.44
CA ILE A 112 11.43 9.57 -3.37
C ILE A 112 10.44 10.26 -4.28
N PHE A 113 10.15 9.63 -5.41
CA PHE A 113 9.25 10.14 -6.42
C PHE A 113 8.08 9.16 -6.58
N VAL A 114 6.86 9.67 -6.45
CA VAL A 114 5.63 8.94 -6.75
C VAL A 114 4.80 9.81 -7.69
N PRO A 115 4.45 9.36 -8.90
CA PRO A 115 3.65 10.16 -9.82
C PRO A 115 2.21 10.28 -9.35
N PHE A 116 1.56 11.40 -9.68
CA PHE A 116 0.12 11.57 -9.46
C PHE A 116 -0.70 10.54 -10.26
N VAL A 117 -1.85 10.18 -9.70
CA VAL A 117 -2.86 9.37 -10.36
C VAL A 117 -3.78 10.23 -11.23
N ASP A 118 -4.15 9.67 -12.37
CA ASP A 118 -5.10 10.20 -13.34
C ASP A 118 -6.04 9.07 -13.83
N GLU A 119 -6.82 9.33 -14.87
CA GLU A 119 -7.76 8.36 -15.45
C GLU A 119 -7.05 7.17 -16.12
N ASN A 120 -5.80 7.34 -16.56
CA ASN A 120 -5.05 6.28 -17.27
C ASN A 120 -4.22 5.42 -16.31
N SER A 121 -3.77 6.00 -15.21
CA SER A 121 -2.93 5.35 -14.21
C SER A 121 -3.75 4.69 -13.10
N LEU A 122 -4.93 5.22 -12.73
CA LEU A 122 -5.83 4.62 -11.73
C LEU A 122 -7.11 4.12 -12.39
N THR A 123 -7.18 2.80 -12.57
CA THR A 123 -8.39 2.11 -13.03
C THR A 123 -9.34 1.93 -11.86
N ILE A 124 -10.60 2.34 -12.04
CA ILE A 124 -11.68 2.15 -11.07
C ILE A 124 -12.76 1.30 -11.73
N GLU A 125 -13.00 0.13 -11.16
CA GLU A 125 -13.99 -0.82 -11.64
C GLU A 125 -15.23 -0.82 -10.74
N TRP A 126 -16.37 -0.60 -11.37
CA TRP A 126 -17.68 -0.68 -10.73
C TRP A 126 -18.32 -2.03 -11.05
N SER A 127 -18.57 -2.81 -10.01
CA SER A 127 -19.29 -4.06 -10.14
C SER A 127 -20.81 -3.81 -10.18
N PRO A 128 -21.60 -4.67 -10.84
CA PRO A 128 -23.07 -4.56 -10.84
C PRO A 128 -23.71 -4.64 -9.46
N ASP A 129 -23.02 -5.25 -8.48
CA ASP A 129 -23.41 -5.28 -7.07
C ASP A 129 -23.10 -3.96 -6.33
N GLY A 130 -22.61 -2.93 -7.02
CA GLY A 130 -22.29 -1.65 -6.42
C GLY A 130 -20.96 -1.60 -5.66
N ARG A 131 -20.13 -2.65 -5.76
CA ARG A 131 -18.77 -2.65 -5.26
C ARG A 131 -17.87 -1.80 -6.14
N ILE A 132 -16.91 -1.14 -5.51
CA ILE A 132 -15.86 -0.37 -6.18
C ILE A 132 -14.51 -1.01 -5.88
N CYS A 133 -13.74 -1.23 -6.94
CA CYS A 133 -12.36 -1.70 -6.87
C CYS A 133 -11.47 -0.71 -7.61
N ALA A 134 -10.32 -0.38 -7.05
CA ALA A 134 -9.35 0.48 -7.71
C ALA A 134 -7.99 -0.21 -7.78
N LEU A 135 -7.31 -0.09 -8.92
CA LEU A 135 -6.01 -0.67 -9.19
C LEU A 135 -5.15 0.33 -9.97
N SER A 136 -3.89 0.45 -9.58
CA SER A 136 -2.89 1.24 -10.29
C SER A 136 -1.49 0.65 -10.13
N TYR A 137 -0.68 0.85 -11.17
CA TYR A 137 0.75 0.62 -11.16
C TYR A 137 1.42 1.96 -11.42
N LEU A 138 2.15 2.46 -10.43
CA LEU A 138 2.80 3.76 -10.49
C LEU A 138 4.29 3.57 -10.75
N ASP A 139 4.83 4.32 -11.71
CA ASP A 139 6.27 4.40 -12.01
C ASP A 139 7.01 5.23 -10.96
N ALA A 140 6.89 4.82 -9.70
CA ALA A 140 7.58 5.42 -8.57
C ALA A 140 9.06 5.06 -8.56
N LYS A 141 9.89 5.93 -7.98
CA LYS A 141 11.33 5.75 -7.86
C LYS A 141 11.80 6.11 -6.45
N PHE A 142 12.59 5.23 -5.86
CA PHE A 142 13.21 5.38 -4.56
C PHE A 142 14.72 5.24 -4.73
N GLU A 143 15.49 6.29 -4.45
CA GLU A 143 16.95 6.28 -4.57
C GLU A 143 17.61 6.58 -3.22
N HIS A 144 18.29 5.57 -2.67
CA HIS A 144 19.06 5.72 -1.44
C HIS A 144 20.35 6.49 -1.70
N ILE A 145 20.81 7.27 -0.72
CA ILE A 145 22.03 8.10 -0.84
C ILE A 145 23.30 7.30 -1.19
N THR A 146 23.32 6.00 -0.87
CA THR A 146 24.45 5.09 -1.15
C THR A 146 24.34 4.37 -2.50
N GLY A 147 23.26 4.59 -3.28
CA GLY A 147 23.08 4.07 -4.63
C GLY A 147 21.94 3.06 -4.85
N PRO A 148 21.51 2.21 -3.88
CA PRO A 148 20.42 1.28 -4.10
C PRO A 148 19.12 1.96 -4.52
N THR A 149 18.39 1.32 -5.43
CA THR A 149 17.11 1.83 -5.95
C THR A 149 16.00 0.79 -5.85
N ALA A 150 14.77 1.27 -5.65
CA ALA A 150 13.55 0.50 -5.86
C ALA A 150 12.63 1.28 -6.81
N ASN A 151 11.91 0.57 -7.67
CA ASN A 151 11.05 1.16 -8.68
C ASN A 151 9.69 0.48 -8.69
N GLY A 152 8.66 1.25 -9.03
CA GLY A 152 7.30 0.76 -9.13
C GLY A 152 6.59 0.69 -7.78
N LEU A 153 5.31 1.01 -7.78
CA LEU A 153 4.38 0.72 -6.68
C LEU A 153 3.10 0.13 -7.24
N LYS A 154 2.54 -0.86 -6.56
CA LYS A 154 1.21 -1.38 -6.87
C LYS A 154 0.23 -0.91 -5.80
N ILE A 155 -0.73 -0.09 -6.19
CA ILE A 155 -1.82 0.29 -5.29
C ILE A 155 -3.12 -0.39 -5.72
N HIS A 156 -3.82 -1.00 -4.77
CA HIS A 156 -5.02 -1.78 -4.97
C HIS A 156 -5.91 -1.74 -3.74
N ALA A 157 -7.18 -1.41 -3.92
CA ALA A 157 -8.17 -1.49 -2.87
C ALA A 157 -9.55 -1.89 -3.42
N CYS A 158 -10.16 -2.88 -2.77
CA CYS A 158 -11.53 -3.33 -3.00
C CYS A 158 -12.24 -3.37 -1.65
N PRO A 159 -12.65 -2.22 -1.09
CA PRO A 159 -13.36 -2.20 0.18
C PRO A 159 -14.64 -3.05 0.08
N PRO A 160 -15.00 -3.77 1.15
CA PRO A 160 -16.18 -4.64 1.15
C PRO A 160 -17.50 -3.87 1.11
N GLN A 161 -17.48 -2.55 1.34
CA GLN A 161 -18.68 -1.73 1.47
C GLN A 161 -19.45 -1.64 0.16
N ARG A 162 -20.73 -2.05 0.22
CA ARG A 162 -21.62 -2.14 -0.95
C ARG A 162 -22.62 -0.99 -0.93
N PHE A 163 -22.18 0.26 -0.80
CA PHE A 163 -23.12 1.36 -0.58
C PHE A 163 -24.18 1.47 -1.69
N LEU A 164 -23.79 1.28 -2.95
CA LEU A 164 -24.76 1.23 -4.06
C LEU A 164 -25.69 0.00 -3.99
N ARG A 165 -25.26 -1.14 -3.42
CA ARG A 165 -26.15 -2.26 -3.08
C ARG A 165 -27.14 -1.86 -2.01
N LEU A 166 -26.70 -1.20 -0.94
CA LEU A 166 -27.57 -0.75 0.14
C LEU A 166 -28.67 0.18 -0.41
N LYS A 167 -28.26 1.15 -1.25
CA LYS A 167 -29.19 2.04 -1.94
C LYS A 167 -30.12 1.29 -2.89
N HIS A 168 -29.59 0.40 -3.73
CA HIS A 168 -30.39 -0.39 -4.67
C HIS A 168 -31.42 -1.28 -3.95
N VAL A 169 -31.01 -1.94 -2.86
CA VAL A 169 -31.90 -2.75 -2.02
C VAL A 169 -32.95 -1.86 -1.37
N ALA A 170 -32.57 -0.68 -0.87
CA ALA A 170 -33.52 0.28 -0.31
C ALA A 170 -34.55 0.77 -1.35
N GLU A 171 -34.12 1.08 -2.57
CA GLU A 171 -35.00 1.47 -3.69
C GLU A 171 -35.90 0.31 -4.15
N LEU A 172 -35.37 -0.91 -4.22
CA LEU A 172 -36.12 -2.12 -4.57
C LEU A 172 -37.21 -2.40 -3.53
N LEU A 173 -36.86 -2.32 -2.25
CA LEU A 173 -37.81 -2.47 -1.15
C LEU A 173 -38.82 -1.31 -1.14
N ALA A 174 -38.41 -0.09 -1.48
CA ALA A 174 -39.31 1.07 -1.56
C ALA A 174 -40.36 0.91 -2.65
N ASN A 175 -40.04 0.24 -3.75
CA ASN A 175 -41.02 -0.08 -4.77
C ASN A 175 -41.93 -1.24 -4.37
N GLN A 176 -41.41 -2.23 -3.64
CA GLN A 176 -42.18 -3.41 -3.23
C GLN A 176 -43.12 -3.15 -2.05
N VAL A 177 -42.72 -2.29 -1.10
CA VAL A 177 -43.52 -1.99 0.10
C VAL A 177 -44.86 -1.34 -0.27
N LYS A 178 -44.93 -0.60 -1.39
CA LYS A 178 -46.15 0.05 -1.90
C LYS A 178 -47.29 -0.93 -2.19
N PHE A 179 -46.95 -2.19 -2.48
CA PHE A 179 -47.91 -3.23 -2.83
C PHE A 179 -48.20 -4.20 -1.68
N THR A 180 -47.70 -3.90 -0.48
CA THR A 180 -47.76 -4.82 0.65
C THR A 180 -48.68 -4.28 1.76
N GLU A 181 -49.66 -5.08 2.16
CA GLU A 181 -50.62 -4.70 3.22
C GLU A 181 -50.06 -4.91 4.64
N ASN A 182 -49.04 -5.77 4.81
CA ASN A 182 -48.43 -6.09 6.11
C ASN A 182 -46.94 -5.74 6.13
N ILE A 183 -46.65 -4.54 6.65
CA ILE A 183 -45.30 -3.97 6.70
C ILE A 183 -44.37 -4.78 7.62
N GLU A 184 -44.85 -5.23 8.78
CA GLU A 184 -44.03 -6.01 9.72
C GLU A 184 -43.57 -7.33 9.09
N ASN A 185 -44.49 -8.04 8.43
CA ASN A 185 -44.15 -9.29 7.77
C ASN A 185 -43.21 -9.08 6.56
N PHE A 186 -43.37 -7.95 5.85
CA PHE A 186 -42.46 -7.56 4.77
C PHE A 186 -41.05 -7.25 5.29
N GLU A 187 -40.93 -6.55 6.41
CA GLU A 187 -39.63 -6.29 7.06
C GLU A 187 -38.94 -7.59 7.49
N ILE A 188 -39.68 -8.53 8.09
CA ILE A 188 -39.14 -9.85 8.48
C ILE A 188 -38.63 -10.60 7.25
N GLN A 189 -39.43 -10.70 6.18
CA GLN A 189 -39.03 -11.37 4.94
C GLN A 189 -37.84 -10.68 4.26
N ALA A 190 -37.80 -9.35 4.25
CA ALA A 190 -36.66 -8.61 3.71
C ALA A 190 -35.38 -8.90 4.50
N ASN A 191 -35.44 -8.93 5.82
CA ASN A 191 -34.31 -9.31 6.67
C ASN A 191 -33.87 -10.76 6.42
N GLU A 192 -34.78 -11.71 6.29
CA GLU A 192 -34.44 -13.11 5.97
C GLU A 192 -33.77 -13.23 4.60
N ASN A 193 -34.31 -12.55 3.58
CA ASN A 193 -33.79 -12.60 2.21
C ASN A 193 -32.39 -12.01 2.08
N PHE A 194 -32.07 -10.96 2.86
CA PHE A 194 -30.78 -10.27 2.79
C PHE A 194 -29.84 -10.62 3.95
N MET A 195 -30.22 -11.54 4.84
CA MET A 195 -29.39 -11.99 5.97
C MET A 195 -28.04 -12.54 5.52
N CYS A 196 -28.03 -13.36 4.45
CA CYS A 196 -26.79 -13.93 3.90
C CYS A 196 -25.86 -12.87 3.27
N GLU A 197 -26.40 -11.70 2.91
CA GLU A 197 -25.62 -10.56 2.43
C GLU A 197 -25.07 -9.70 3.58
N GLY A 198 -25.46 -9.97 4.83
CA GLY A 198 -25.10 -9.15 5.99
C GLY A 198 -25.86 -7.83 6.04
N LEU A 199 -27.07 -7.77 5.48
CA LEU A 199 -27.90 -6.57 5.51
C LEU A 199 -29.02 -6.70 6.53
N ALA A 200 -29.32 -5.60 7.21
CA ALA A 200 -30.51 -5.47 8.05
C ALA A 200 -31.42 -4.39 7.48
N VAL A 201 -32.70 -4.71 7.36
CA VAL A 201 -33.73 -3.81 6.85
C VAL A 201 -34.58 -3.33 8.03
N LYS A 202 -34.89 -2.04 8.06
CA LYS A 202 -35.85 -1.47 9.01
C LYS A 202 -36.80 -0.54 8.28
N ILE A 203 -38.10 -0.71 8.50
CA ILE A 203 -39.14 0.12 7.90
C ILE A 203 -39.84 0.88 9.04
N SER A 204 -39.89 2.20 8.91
CA SER A 204 -40.54 3.06 9.89
C SER A 204 -41.50 4.03 9.22
N ASP A 205 -42.67 4.23 9.80
CA ASP A 205 -43.59 5.29 9.40
C ASP A 205 -43.05 6.65 9.90
N ASN A 206 -42.93 7.61 8.99
CA ASN A 206 -42.52 8.98 9.28
C ASN A 206 -43.58 9.99 8.80
N GLY A 207 -44.77 9.92 9.38
CA GLY A 207 -45.83 10.91 9.13
C GLY A 207 -46.65 10.62 7.88
N GLY A 208 -46.87 9.34 7.55
CA GLY A 208 -47.61 8.90 6.38
C GLY A 208 -46.74 8.45 5.21
N GLU A 209 -45.42 8.65 5.30
CA GLU A 209 -44.42 8.11 4.35
C GLU A 209 -43.62 6.99 5.01
N LEU A 210 -43.40 5.91 4.27
CA LEU A 210 -42.59 4.79 4.77
C LEU A 210 -41.11 5.07 4.50
N LEU A 211 -40.33 5.16 5.56
CA LEU A 211 -38.88 5.27 5.49
C LEU A 211 -38.26 3.87 5.56
N ILE A 212 -37.53 3.50 4.51
CA ILE A 212 -36.78 2.24 4.44
C ILE A 212 -35.32 2.51 4.72
N THR A 213 -34.81 1.82 5.74
CA THR A 213 -33.40 1.86 6.15
C THR A 213 -32.77 0.51 5.87
N VAL A 214 -31.69 0.47 5.08
CA VAL A 214 -30.90 -0.75 4.84
C VAL A 214 -29.51 -0.56 5.42
N LEU A 215 -29.21 -1.29 6.49
CA LEU A 215 -27.96 -1.24 7.26
C LEU A 215 -27.04 -2.41 6.86
N ASP A 216 -25.73 -2.19 6.90
CA ASP A 216 -24.74 -3.26 6.81
C ASP A 216 -24.37 -3.71 8.23
N VAL A 217 -24.65 -4.98 8.54
CA VAL A 217 -24.49 -5.58 9.88
C VAL A 217 -23.01 -5.74 10.25
N PHE A 218 -22.09 -5.69 9.28
CA PHE A 218 -20.65 -5.82 9.50
C PHE A 218 -19.94 -4.47 9.73
N GLY A 219 -20.69 -3.37 9.90
CA GLY A 219 -20.15 -2.11 10.42
C GLY A 219 -20.12 -0.94 9.45
N ALA A 220 -20.79 -1.02 8.29
CA ALA A 220 -21.05 0.16 7.46
C ALA A 220 -22.43 0.78 7.80
N LYS A 221 -22.47 2.12 7.89
CA LYS A 221 -23.73 2.85 8.14
C LYS A 221 -24.64 2.76 6.91
N GLY A 222 -25.94 2.60 7.16
CA GLY A 222 -26.93 2.22 6.15
C GLY A 222 -27.37 3.31 5.15
N ALA A 223 -28.15 2.88 4.17
CA ALA A 223 -28.86 3.72 3.21
C ALA A 223 -30.29 3.98 3.67
N LEU A 224 -30.82 5.17 3.32
CA LEU A 224 -32.17 5.63 3.66
C LEU A 224 -32.89 6.01 2.37
N VAL A 225 -34.07 5.44 2.15
CA VAL A 225 -34.92 5.75 0.98
C VAL A 225 -36.37 5.88 1.46
N TYR A 226 -37.05 6.95 1.03
CA TYR A 226 -38.47 7.13 1.26
C TYR A 226 -39.27 6.39 0.18
N ALA A 227 -40.31 5.69 0.58
CA ALA A 227 -41.31 5.16 -0.33
C ALA A 227 -42.47 6.17 -0.40
N GLU A 228 -42.53 6.90 -1.52
CA GLU A 228 -43.68 7.74 -1.93
C GLU A 228 -44.86 6.91 -2.43
#